data_AF-A0A924E8Y5-F1
#
_entry.id   AF-A0A924E8Y5-F1
#
_cell.length_a   1.000
_cell.length_b   1.000
_cell.length_c   1.000
_cell.angle_alpha   90.00
_cell.angle_beta   90.00
_cell.angle_gamma   90.00
#
_symmetry.space_group_name_H-M   'P 1'
#
loop_
_entity.id
_entity.type
_entity.pdbx_description
1 polymer ?
#
loop_
_entity_poly.entity_id
_entity_poly.type
_entity_poly.pdbx_seq_one_letter_code
_entity_poly.pdbx_strand_id
1 'polypeptide(L)'
;KVQRAIEATLQHYALDDISGHFHDTYGQALANTLAALQLGVWQFDTSVAGLGGCPYAKGATGNVATEDVVYLLHGMGIDTGIDLDQLVDAGQFISDFLGRKSSSRVATALINKRSV
;
A
#
# COMPACT_ATOMS: atom_id res chain seq x y z
N LYS A 1 -3.01 16.98 5.42
CA LYS A 1 -2.42 17.65 4.23
C LYS A 1 -2.95 17.04 2.93
N VAL A 2 -3.02 15.70 2.84
CA VAL A 2 -3.56 14.98 1.68
C VAL A 2 -4.96 15.42 1.29
N GLN A 3 -5.90 15.51 2.25
CA GLN A 3 -7.27 15.95 1.94
C GLN A 3 -7.33 17.30 1.22
N ARG A 4 -6.64 18.32 1.77
CA ARG A 4 -6.54 19.64 1.11
C ARG A 4 -5.93 19.60 -0.29
N ALA A 5 -4.96 18.70 -0.52
CA ALA A 5 -4.37 18.55 -1.84
C ALA A 5 -5.38 17.93 -2.83
N ILE A 6 -6.08 16.88 -2.42
CA ILE A 6 -7.12 16.23 -3.22
C ILE A 6 -8.28 17.19 -3.49
N GLU A 7 -8.77 17.91 -2.48
CA GLU A 7 -9.83 18.91 -2.62
C GLU A 7 -9.45 19.99 -3.65
N ALA A 8 -8.19 20.45 -3.66
CA ALA A 8 -7.70 21.40 -4.65
C ALA A 8 -7.64 20.78 -6.06
N THR A 9 -7.20 19.52 -6.18
CA THR A 9 -7.18 18.81 -7.47
C THR A 9 -8.59 18.59 -8.03
N LEU A 10 -9.56 18.28 -7.17
CA LEU A 10 -10.97 18.10 -7.52
C LEU A 10 -11.65 19.38 -8.02
N GLN A 11 -11.04 20.55 -7.88
CA GLN A 11 -11.52 21.78 -8.51
C GLN A 11 -11.26 21.80 -10.03
N HIS A 12 -10.40 20.92 -10.54
CA HIS A 12 -9.92 20.91 -11.92
C HIS A 12 -10.11 19.59 -12.66
N TYR A 13 -10.14 18.47 -11.94
CA TYR A 13 -10.24 17.12 -12.50
C TYR A 13 -11.38 16.34 -11.86
N ALA A 14 -11.96 15.40 -12.58
CA ALA A 14 -12.98 14.52 -12.01
C ALA A 14 -12.36 13.57 -11.00
N LEU A 15 -13.18 12.99 -10.11
CA LEU A 15 -12.72 12.02 -9.13
C LEU A 15 -12.02 10.81 -9.78
N ASP A 16 -12.53 10.38 -10.93
CA ASP A 16 -12.01 9.23 -11.68
C ASP A 16 -10.65 9.50 -12.34
N ASP A 17 -10.20 10.76 -12.39
CA ASP A 17 -8.90 11.15 -12.94
C ASP A 17 -7.80 11.19 -11.86
N ILE A 18 -8.11 10.83 -10.61
CA ILE A 18 -7.21 10.99 -9.45
C ILE A 18 -6.86 9.62 -8.85
N SER A 19 -5.55 9.37 -8.67
CA SER A 19 -5.04 8.26 -7.87
C SER A 19 -4.21 8.74 -6.67
N GLY A 20 -4.14 7.91 -5.63
CA GLY A 20 -3.25 8.10 -4.50
C GLY A 20 -1.98 7.26 -4.61
N HIS A 21 -0.81 7.89 -4.67
CA HIS A 21 0.50 7.22 -4.56
C HIS A 21 1.23 7.69 -3.31
N PHE A 22 1.24 6.86 -2.26
CA PHE A 22 1.82 7.24 -0.96
C PHE A 22 2.99 6.33 -0.58
N HIS A 23 4.13 6.96 -0.30
CA HIS A 23 5.28 6.29 0.29
C HIS A 23 5.12 6.14 1.81
N ASP A 24 5.60 5.04 2.37
CA ASP A 24 5.49 4.73 3.81
C ASP A 24 6.76 5.08 4.61
N THR A 25 7.62 5.95 4.08
CA THR A 25 8.87 6.41 4.72
C THR A 25 8.69 6.82 6.19
N TYR A 26 7.55 7.45 6.51
CA TYR A 26 7.24 7.94 7.85
C TYR A 26 6.00 7.26 8.47
N GLY A 27 5.62 6.08 7.97
CA GLY A 27 4.47 5.32 8.50
C GLY A 27 3.12 6.00 8.30
N GLN A 28 2.99 6.87 7.29
CA GLN A 28 1.79 7.68 7.05
C GLN A 28 0.96 7.18 5.87
N ALA A 29 1.43 6.19 5.11
CA ALA A 29 0.80 5.87 3.83
C ALA A 29 -0.63 5.35 4.00
N LEU A 30 -0.87 4.41 4.92
CA LEU A 30 -2.22 3.91 5.19
C LEU A 30 -3.18 5.00 5.71
N ALA A 31 -2.69 5.90 6.57
CA ALA A 31 -3.48 7.02 7.07
C ALA A 31 -3.85 7.99 5.94
N ASN A 32 -2.91 8.23 5.01
CA ASN A 32 -3.15 9.05 3.82
C ASN A 32 -4.12 8.36 2.84
N THR A 33 -4.00 7.04 2.63
CA THR A 33 -4.94 6.25 1.84
C THR A 33 -6.34 6.33 2.42
N LEU A 34 -6.51 6.14 3.74
CA LEU A 34 -7.80 6.30 4.40
C LEU A 34 -8.38 7.71 4.24
N ALA A 35 -7.55 8.74 4.41
CA ALA A 35 -7.97 10.12 4.27
C ALA A 35 -8.40 10.46 2.83
N ALA A 36 -7.77 9.84 1.83
CA ALA A 36 -8.14 9.96 0.42
C ALA A 36 -9.43 9.19 0.08
N LEU A 37 -9.58 7.97 0.61
CA LEU A 37 -10.81 7.16 0.51
C LEU A 37 -12.03 7.92 1.04
N GLN A 38 -11.89 8.64 2.15
CA GLN A 38 -12.95 9.46 2.74
C GLN A 38 -13.42 10.61 1.83
N LEU A 39 -12.61 11.01 0.84
CA LEU A 39 -12.97 11.98 -0.20
C LEU A 39 -13.48 11.31 -1.49
N GLY A 40 -13.58 9.98 -1.51
CA GLY A 40 -14.05 9.19 -2.65
C GLY A 40 -12.96 8.69 -3.59
N VAL A 41 -11.67 9.01 -3.36
CA VAL A 41 -10.59 8.48 -4.21
C VAL A 41 -10.56 6.96 -4.07
N TRP A 42 -10.62 6.26 -5.20
CA TRP A 42 -10.78 4.80 -5.22
C TRP A 42 -9.59 4.07 -5.89
N GLN A 43 -8.72 4.78 -6.60
CA GLN A 43 -7.52 4.21 -7.22
C GLN A 43 -6.26 4.53 -6.40
N PHE A 44 -5.49 3.50 -6.05
CA PHE A 44 -4.26 3.64 -5.27
C PHE A 44 -3.11 2.85 -5.86
N ASP A 45 -1.98 3.53 -6.00
CA ASP A 45 -0.73 2.93 -6.45
C ASP A 45 0.06 2.43 -5.24
N THR A 46 0.49 1.17 -5.30
CA THR A 46 1.16 0.47 -4.22
C THR A 46 2.26 -0.42 -4.79
N SER A 47 3.03 -1.11 -3.94
CA SER A 47 4.01 -2.09 -4.40
C SER A 47 3.96 -3.35 -3.57
N VAL A 48 3.93 -4.52 -4.23
CA VAL A 48 3.95 -5.83 -3.56
C VAL A 48 5.11 -5.90 -2.58
N ALA A 49 4.96 -6.52 -1.41
CA ALA A 49 6.01 -6.60 -0.37
C ALA A 49 6.65 -5.25 0.01
N GLY A 50 5.98 -4.13 -0.30
CA GLY A 50 6.50 -2.77 -0.29
C GLY A 50 7.85 -2.61 -1.02
N LEU A 51 7.97 -3.20 -2.22
CA LEU A 51 9.11 -2.96 -3.10
C LEU A 51 9.22 -1.46 -3.44
N GLY A 52 10.42 -1.04 -3.83
CA GLY A 52 10.81 0.36 -3.93
C GLY A 52 11.77 0.75 -2.81
N GLY A 53 12.00 2.06 -2.69
CA GLY A 53 13.10 2.61 -1.91
C GLY A 53 14.38 2.70 -2.76
N CYS A 54 15.19 3.73 -2.51
CA CYS A 54 16.43 3.94 -3.23
C CYS A 54 17.60 3.34 -2.44
N PRO A 55 18.38 2.39 -2.99
CA PRO A 55 19.54 1.85 -2.29
C PRO A 55 20.60 2.91 -1.96
N TYR A 56 20.56 4.06 -2.64
CA TYR A 56 21.42 5.21 -2.40
C TYR A 56 20.84 6.22 -1.39
N ALA A 57 19.56 6.14 -1.03
CA ALA A 57 18.92 7.04 -0.06
C ALA A 57 18.62 6.29 1.25
N LYS A 58 19.56 6.38 2.21
CA LYS A 58 19.41 5.79 3.54
C LYS A 58 18.13 6.30 4.22
N GLY A 59 17.19 5.39 4.51
CA GLY A 59 16.01 5.66 5.34
C GLY A 59 14.67 5.80 4.61
N ALA A 60 14.62 5.72 3.28
CA ALA A 60 13.35 5.69 2.55
C ALA A 60 12.83 4.25 2.48
N THR A 61 11.86 3.87 3.34
CA THR A 61 11.22 2.54 3.32
C THR A 61 10.44 2.26 2.04
N GLY A 62 10.22 3.27 1.19
CA GLY A 62 9.71 3.11 -0.16
C GLY A 62 8.19 3.28 -0.26
N ASN A 63 7.59 2.57 -1.22
CA ASN A 63 6.15 2.56 -1.44
C ASN A 63 5.43 1.91 -0.25
N VAL A 64 4.14 2.20 -0.09
CA VAL A 64 3.29 1.37 0.77
C VAL A 64 3.15 -0.04 0.18
N ALA A 65 3.16 -1.04 1.06
CA ALA A 65 2.97 -2.42 0.66
C ALA A 65 1.52 -2.67 0.20
N THR A 66 1.34 -3.36 -0.93
CA THR A 66 0.02 -3.70 -1.46
C THR A 66 -0.79 -4.52 -0.46
N GLU A 67 -0.16 -5.47 0.22
CA GLU A 67 -0.77 -6.34 1.23
C GLU A 67 -1.35 -5.54 2.40
N ASP A 68 -0.64 -4.49 2.85
CA ASP A 68 -1.07 -3.65 3.95
C ASP A 68 -2.30 -2.81 3.54
N VAL A 69 -2.36 -2.35 2.29
CA VAL A 69 -3.53 -1.61 1.75
C VAL A 69 -4.71 -2.55 1.52
N VAL A 70 -4.50 -3.74 0.92
CA VAL A 70 -5.56 -4.73 0.71
C VAL A 70 -6.15 -5.18 2.04
N TYR A 71 -5.32 -5.43 3.06
CA TYR A 71 -5.79 -5.78 4.40
C TYR A 71 -6.65 -4.69 5.02
N LEU A 72 -6.27 -3.41 4.89
CA LEU A 72 -7.08 -2.28 5.32
C LEU A 72 -8.45 -2.28 4.62
N LEU A 73 -8.46 -2.38 3.29
CA LEU A 73 -9.67 -2.34 2.48
C LEU A 73 -10.60 -3.51 2.79
N HIS A 74 -10.08 -4.74 2.82
CA HIS A 74 -10.83 -5.95 3.20
C HIS A 74 -11.38 -5.85 4.63
N GLY A 75 -10.58 -5.34 5.58
CA GLY A 75 -11.03 -5.12 6.96
C GLY A 75 -12.15 -4.08 7.09
N MET A 76 -12.24 -3.16 6.12
CA MET A 76 -13.35 -2.20 5.98
C MET A 76 -14.54 -2.76 5.18
N GLY A 77 -14.46 -3.99 4.68
CA GLY A 77 -15.48 -4.61 3.83
C GLY A 77 -15.51 -4.09 2.39
N ILE A 78 -14.43 -3.44 1.93
CA ILE A 78 -14.29 -2.96 0.56
C ILE A 78 -13.70 -4.09 -0.29
N ASP A 79 -14.43 -4.49 -1.33
CA ASP A 79 -13.94 -5.46 -2.30
C ASP A 79 -12.88 -4.83 -3.22
N THR A 80 -11.80 -5.56 -3.44
CA THR A 80 -10.69 -5.17 -4.31
C THR A 80 -10.51 -6.15 -5.48
N GLY A 81 -11.20 -7.30 -5.47
CA GLY A 81 -10.94 -8.40 -6.41
C GLY A 81 -9.59 -9.09 -6.24
N ILE A 82 -8.83 -8.76 -5.18
CA ILE A 82 -7.50 -9.32 -4.91
C ILE A 82 -7.61 -10.37 -3.82
N ASP A 83 -7.07 -11.57 -4.08
CA ASP A 83 -6.86 -12.60 -3.06
C ASP A 83 -5.61 -12.25 -2.23
N LEU A 84 -5.81 -11.97 -0.94
CA LEU A 84 -4.72 -11.56 -0.05
C LEU A 84 -3.70 -12.67 0.18
N ASP A 85 -4.12 -13.93 0.25
CA ASP A 85 -3.21 -15.05 0.51
C ASP A 85 -2.30 -15.30 -0.70
N GLN A 86 -2.84 -15.24 -1.92
CA GLN A 86 -2.06 -15.32 -3.16
C GLN A 86 -1.13 -14.11 -3.34
N LEU A 87 -1.56 -12.92 -2.94
CA LEU A 87 -0.72 -11.72 -2.96
C LEU A 87 0.47 -11.87 -2.03
N VAL A 88 0.27 -12.40 -0.82
CA VAL A 88 1.35 -12.68 0.14
C VAL A 88 2.35 -13.67 -0.44
N ASP A 89 1.89 -14.72 -1.13
CA ASP A 89 2.78 -15.70 -1.78
C ASP A 89 3.63 -15.05 -2.88
N ALA A 90 3.03 -14.18 -3.70
CA ALA A 90 3.75 -13.42 -4.73
C ALA A 90 4.79 -12.48 -4.11
N GLY A 91 4.44 -11.80 -3.01
CA GLY A 91 5.35 -10.93 -2.26
C GLY A 91 6.51 -11.69 -1.63
N GLN A 92 6.26 -12.89 -1.11
CA GLN A 92 7.29 -13.76 -0.57
C GLN A 92 8.26 -14.24 -1.66
N PHE A 93 7.74 -14.71 -2.80
CA PHE A 93 8.55 -15.14 -3.94
C PHE A 93 9.58 -14.08 -4.38
N ILE A 94 9.14 -12.83 -4.59
CA ILE A 94 10.04 -11.77 -5.04
C ILE A 94 11.00 -11.31 -3.93
N SER A 95 10.56 -11.34 -2.67
CA SER A 95 11.40 -11.02 -1.52
C SER A 95 12.57 -12.00 -1.40
N ASP A 96 12.28 -13.31 -1.53
CA ASP A 96 13.29 -14.36 -1.51
C ASP A 96 14.25 -14.26 -2.69
N PHE A 97 13.73 -14.02 -3.90
CA PHE A 97 14.56 -13.82 -5.09
C PHE A 97 15.54 -12.65 -4.94
N LEU A 98 15.11 -11.56 -4.31
CA LEU A 98 15.94 -10.38 -4.05
C LEU A 98 16.82 -10.52 -2.81
N GLY A 99 16.69 -11.60 -2.02
CA GLY A 99 17.42 -11.79 -0.78
C GLY A 99 17.10 -10.73 0.28
N ARG A 100 15.88 -10.17 0.27
CA ARG A 100 15.44 -9.16 1.23
C ARG A 100 14.11 -9.54 1.86
N LYS A 101 13.87 -9.08 3.08
CA LYS A 101 12.57 -9.29 3.74
C LYS A 101 11.50 -8.36 3.14
N SER A 102 10.27 -8.83 3.11
CA SER A 102 9.10 -7.99 2.82
C SER A 102 9.00 -6.85 3.83
N SER A 103 8.61 -5.66 3.36
CA SER A 103 8.29 -4.52 4.24
C SER A 103 6.81 -4.49 4.64
N SER A 104 5.98 -5.39 4.09
CA SER A 104 4.60 -5.56 4.54
C SER A 104 4.55 -6.14 5.95
N ARG A 105 3.83 -5.45 6.83
CA ARG A 105 3.54 -5.91 8.19
C ARG A 105 2.53 -7.05 8.16
N VAL A 106 1.55 -6.99 7.25
CA VAL A 106 0.52 -8.01 7.07
C VAL A 106 1.13 -9.32 6.56
N ALA A 107 1.92 -9.27 5.48
CA ALA A 107 2.56 -10.47 4.92
C ALA A 107 3.41 -11.17 5.97
N THR A 108 4.23 -10.41 6.72
CA THR A 108 5.04 -10.95 7.81
C THR A 108 4.19 -11.68 8.86
N ALA A 109 3.08 -11.08 9.28
CA ALA A 109 2.19 -11.69 10.27
C ALA A 109 1.51 -12.96 9.74
N LEU A 110 1.03 -12.95 8.49
CA LEU A 110 0.33 -14.08 7.88
C LEU A 110 1.28 -15.26 7.62
N ILE A 111 2.49 -15.01 7.10
CA ILE A 111 3.50 -16.05 6.88
C ILE A 111 3.90 -16.73 8.20
N ASN A 112 4.13 -15.93 9.25
CA ASN A 112 4.44 -16.48 10.57
C ASN A 112 3.30 -17.32 11.12
N LYS A 113 2.04 -16.88 10.92
CA LYS A 113 0.86 -17.65 11.35
C LYS A 113 0.71 -18.98 10.61
N ARG A 114 1.09 -19.06 9.33
CA ARG A 114 1.07 -20.30 8.54
C ARG A 114 2.17 -21.29 8.94
N SER A 115 3.21 -20.81 9.61
CA SER A 115 4.39 -21.60 9.99
C SER A 115 4.25 -22.28 11.37
N VAL A 116 3.14 -22.04 12.07
CA VAL A 116 2.75 -22.64 13.36
C VAL A 116 1.69 -23.71 13.10
#